data_AF-A0A6C0FNH7-F1
#
_entry.id   AF-A0A6C0FNH7-F1
#
_cell.length_a   1.000
_cell.length_b   1.000
_cell.length_c   1.000
_cell.angle_alpha   90.00
_cell.angle_beta   90.00
_cell.angle_gamma   90.00
#
_symmetry.space_group_name_H-M   'P 1'
#
loop_
_entity.id
_entity.type
_entity.pdbx_description
1 polymer ?
#
loop_
_entity_poly.entity_id
_entity_poly.type
_entity_poly.pdbx_seq_one_letter_code
_entity_poly.pdbx_strand_id
1 'polypeptide(L)'
;MDRTTILYLPREGIFNKISQEARAVLIAFDSTQQALRAEMLLEYAEIEIDICPTPKQITAGCALSIHFPEEDLAAVHEVIVQERVEIRGIYKQVADHYEAVEI
;
A
#
# COMPACT_ATOMS: atom_id res chain seq x y z
N MET A 1 28.39 21.13 -29.83
CA MET A 1 28.35 19.66 -29.93
C MET A 1 29.61 19.17 -29.22
N ASP A 2 29.62 18.75 -27.96
CA ASP A 2 28.62 18.35 -26.98
C ASP A 2 29.34 18.41 -25.63
N ARG A 3 28.63 18.70 -24.54
CA ARG A 3 28.96 18.34 -23.14
C ARG A 3 27.96 19.00 -22.18
N THR A 4 26.69 18.68 -22.35
CA THR A 4 25.73 18.82 -21.26
C THR A 4 25.97 17.64 -20.34
N THR A 5 26.84 17.83 -19.34
CA THR A 5 26.92 16.96 -18.17
C THR A 5 25.61 17.12 -17.41
N ILE A 6 24.60 16.33 -17.77
CA ILE A 6 23.47 16.10 -16.88
C ILE A 6 24.00 15.19 -15.78
N LEU A 7 24.24 15.82 -14.63
CA LEU A 7 24.44 15.18 -13.35
C LEU A 7 23.21 14.30 -13.08
N TYR A 8 23.30 13.01 -13.41
CA TYR A 8 22.47 12.01 -12.76
C TYR A 8 23.01 11.88 -11.33
N LEU A 9 22.49 12.70 -10.42
CA LEU A 9 22.52 12.38 -9.01
C LEU A 9 21.69 11.09 -8.84
N PRO A 10 22.26 9.97 -8.40
CA PRO A 10 21.43 8.91 -7.85
C PRO A 10 20.70 9.54 -6.67
N ARG A 11 19.36 9.58 -6.69
CA ARG A 11 18.62 9.88 -5.47
C ARG A 11 18.98 8.79 -4.48
N GLU A 12 19.84 9.17 -3.54
CA GLU A 12 20.10 8.46 -2.31
C GLU A 12 18.75 8.15 -1.67
N GLY A 13 18.37 6.88 -1.74
CA GLY A 13 17.24 6.30 -1.04
C GLY A 13 17.72 5.07 -0.29
N ILE A 14 18.79 5.21 0.50
CA ILE A 14 19.09 4.27 1.58
C ILE A 14 17.99 4.50 2.63
N PHE A 15 16.80 3.92 2.44
CA PHE A 15 15.83 3.82 3.52
C PHE A 15 16.08 2.52 4.29
N ASN A 16 17.28 2.45 4.88
CA ASN A 16 17.51 1.51 5.97
C ASN A 16 16.91 2.11 7.24
N LYS A 17 15.62 1.87 7.46
CA LYS A 17 15.02 1.87 8.79
C LYS A 17 14.45 0.49 9.06
N ILE A 18 15.31 -0.39 9.55
CA ILE A 18 14.88 -1.37 10.55
C ILE A 18 14.40 -0.54 11.75
N SER A 19 13.09 -0.33 11.87
CA SER A 19 12.42 0.29 13.02
C SER A 19 10.98 -0.23 13.04
N GLN A 20 10.75 -1.30 13.79
CA GLN A 20 9.89 -1.29 14.99
C GLN A 20 8.39 -1.13 14.66
N GLU A 21 7.67 -2.28 14.72
CA GLU A 21 6.23 -2.39 15.01
C GLU A 21 5.32 -1.26 14.53
N ALA A 22 5.38 -0.92 13.24
CA ALA A 22 4.23 -0.28 12.62
C ALA A 22 3.10 -1.31 12.63
N ARG A 23 1.99 -1.01 13.30
CA ARG A 23 0.74 -1.77 13.13
C ARG A 23 0.29 -1.57 11.69
N ALA A 24 0.83 -2.41 10.80
CA ALA A 24 0.58 -2.33 9.38
C ALA A 24 -0.87 -2.72 9.12
N VAL A 25 -1.60 -1.83 8.47
CA VAL A 25 -2.89 -2.12 7.89
C VAL A 25 -2.66 -2.41 6.41
N LEU A 26 -3.41 -3.35 5.86
CA LEU A 26 -3.35 -3.66 4.45
C LEU A 26 -4.72 -3.78 3.82
N ILE A 27 -4.77 -3.49 2.53
CA ILE A 27 -5.91 -3.75 1.66
C ILE A 27 -5.61 -5.03 0.88
N ALA A 28 -6.53 -5.99 0.94
CA ALA A 28 -6.48 -7.14 0.05
C ALA A 28 -7.44 -6.96 -1.13
N PHE A 29 -7.03 -7.46 -2.29
CA PHE A 29 -7.80 -7.35 -3.53
C PHE A 29 -8.08 -8.74 -4.11
N ASP A 30 -9.18 -8.87 -4.85
CA ASP A 30 -9.47 -10.07 -5.63
C ASP A 30 -8.95 -9.97 -7.08
N SER A 31 -8.41 -8.81 -7.48
CA SER A 31 -7.86 -8.57 -8.83
C SER A 31 -6.62 -7.68 -8.79
N THR A 32 -5.60 -8.06 -9.57
CA THR A 32 -4.40 -7.25 -9.79
C THR A 32 -4.73 -5.86 -10.36
N GLN A 33 -5.74 -5.75 -11.22
CA GLN A 33 -6.11 -4.46 -11.82
C GLN A 33 -6.65 -3.49 -10.77
N GLN A 34 -7.42 -4.00 -9.79
CA GLN A 34 -7.93 -3.17 -8.70
C GLN A 34 -6.82 -2.75 -7.74
N ALA A 35 -5.85 -3.64 -7.48
CA ALA A 35 -4.67 -3.30 -6.67
C ALA A 35 -3.86 -2.17 -7.33
N LEU A 36 -3.50 -2.30 -8.60
CA LEU A 36 -2.73 -1.26 -9.32
C LEU A 36 -3.51 0.06 -9.45
N ARG A 37 -4.84 -0.02 -9.63
CA ARG A 37 -5.67 1.18 -9.65
C ARG A 37 -5.68 1.87 -8.28
N ALA A 38 -5.81 1.11 -7.20
CA ALA A 38 -5.80 1.63 -5.85
C ALA A 38 -4.44 2.26 -5.51
N GLU A 39 -3.34 1.63 -5.89
CA GLU A 39 -1.98 2.18 -5.75
C GLU A 39 -1.90 3.58 -6.36
N MET A 40 -2.22 3.71 -7.64
CA MET A 40 -2.18 5.01 -8.32
C MET A 40 -3.05 6.07 -7.64
N LEU A 41 -4.23 5.70 -7.15
CA LEU A 41 -5.16 6.63 -6.48
C LEU A 41 -4.64 7.08 -5.11
N LEU A 42 -4.08 6.15 -4.34
CA LEU A 42 -3.53 6.42 -3.01
C LEU A 42 -2.23 7.24 -3.10
N GLU A 43 -1.36 6.94 -4.08
CA GLU A 43 -0.19 7.78 -4.38
C GLU A 43 -0.60 9.19 -4.81
N TYR A 44 -1.67 9.33 -5.60
CA TYR A 44 -2.20 10.64 -5.99
C TYR A 44 -2.76 11.42 -4.79
N ALA A 45 -3.29 10.72 -3.79
CA ALA A 45 -3.73 11.28 -2.52
C ALA A 45 -2.58 11.57 -1.54
N GLU A 46 -1.32 11.41 -1.96
CA GLU A 46 -0.11 11.58 -1.15
C GLU A 46 -0.06 10.68 0.10
N ILE A 47 -0.72 9.52 0.05
CA ILE A 47 -0.71 8.52 1.12
C ILE A 47 0.53 7.64 0.97
N GLU A 48 1.27 7.44 2.08
CA GLU A 48 2.41 6.51 2.09
C GLU A 48 1.91 5.06 1.99
N ILE A 49 2.26 4.39 0.89
CA ILE A 49 1.84 3.02 0.62
C ILE A 49 3.01 2.13 0.19
N ASP A 50 2.86 0.82 0.43
CA ASP A 50 3.77 -0.21 -0.06
C ASP A 50 2.97 -1.34 -0.74
N ILE A 51 3.25 -1.63 -2.02
CA ILE A 51 2.75 -2.86 -2.65
C ILE A 51 3.58 -4.05 -2.18
N CYS A 52 2.89 -5.03 -1.59
CA CYS A 52 3.48 -6.28 -1.12
C CYS A 52 2.72 -7.49 -1.69
N PRO A 53 3.35 -8.68 -1.71
CA PRO A 53 2.61 -9.91 -1.97
C PRO A 53 1.63 -10.18 -0.83
N THR A 54 0.41 -10.63 -1.17
CA THR A 54 -0.63 -10.94 -0.17
C THR A 54 -0.12 -11.98 0.82
N PRO A 55 -0.16 -11.71 2.14
CA PRO A 55 0.21 -12.68 3.17
C PRO A 55 -0.58 -13.99 3.04
N LYS A 56 0.07 -15.14 3.23
CA LYS A 56 -0.55 -16.47 3.08
C LYS A 56 -1.76 -16.69 3.99
N GLN A 57 -1.82 -15.98 5.11
CA GLN A 57 -2.93 -15.99 6.07
C GLN A 57 -4.20 -15.36 5.49
N ILE A 58 -4.06 -14.48 4.50
CA ILE A 58 -5.18 -13.83 3.81
C ILE A 58 -5.41 -14.61 2.51
N THR A 59 -6.50 -15.38 2.47
CA THR A 59 -6.92 -16.05 1.23
C THR A 59 -7.53 -15.00 0.31
N ALA A 60 -6.75 -14.33 -0.54
CA ALA A 60 -7.25 -13.37 -1.54
C ALA A 60 -7.23 -13.95 -2.95
N GLY A 61 -8.11 -13.44 -3.83
CA GLY A 61 -8.14 -13.84 -5.24
C GLY A 61 -6.88 -13.44 -6.02
N CYS A 62 -6.18 -12.39 -5.58
CA CYS A 62 -4.94 -11.92 -6.22
C CYS A 62 -3.72 -11.97 -5.28
N ALA A 63 -2.53 -12.01 -5.90
CA ALA A 63 -1.26 -12.12 -5.20
C ALA A 63 -0.72 -10.79 -4.63
N LEU A 64 -1.47 -9.68 -4.73
CA LEU A 64 -1.03 -8.35 -4.29
C LEU A 64 -1.93 -7.76 -3.20
N SER A 65 -1.30 -7.06 -2.27
CA SER A 65 -1.92 -6.25 -1.23
C SER A 65 -1.19 -4.90 -1.12
N ILE A 66 -1.89 -3.88 -0.64
CA ILE A 66 -1.31 -2.56 -0.38
C ILE A 66 -1.24 -2.37 1.13
N HIS A 67 -0.04 -2.11 1.65
CA HIS A 67 0.18 -1.78 3.05
C HIS A 67 0.23 -0.27 3.23
N PHE A 68 -0.29 0.22 4.35
CA PHE A 68 -0.29 1.64 4.67
C PHE A 68 -0.35 1.85 6.21
N PRO A 69 0.04 3.03 6.71
CA PRO A 69 -0.06 3.38 8.12
C PRO A 69 -1.51 3.37 8.65
N GLU A 70 -1.74 2.88 9.86
CA GLU A 70 -3.08 2.89 10.46
C GLU A 70 -3.68 4.30 10.58
N GLU A 71 -2.85 5.33 10.75
CA GLU A 71 -3.27 6.74 10.80
C GLU A 71 -3.96 7.21 9.51
N ASP A 72 -3.61 6.61 8.36
CA ASP A 72 -4.18 6.95 7.06
C ASP A 72 -5.45 6.17 6.73
N LEU A 73 -5.92 5.28 7.62
CA LEU A 73 -7.09 4.43 7.39
C LEU A 73 -8.34 5.23 6.99
N ALA A 74 -8.56 6.38 7.60
CA ALA A 74 -9.69 7.24 7.27
C ALA A 74 -9.60 7.79 5.84
N ALA A 75 -8.41 8.27 5.43
CA ALA A 75 -8.16 8.79 4.09
C ALA A 75 -8.24 7.68 3.03
N VAL A 76 -7.63 6.53 3.31
CA VAL A 76 -7.70 5.34 2.45
C VAL A 76 -9.14 4.90 2.24
N HIS A 77 -9.93 4.84 3.32
CA HIS A 77 -11.35 4.50 3.23
C HIS A 77 -12.14 5.49 2.37
N GLU A 78 -11.89 6.80 2.52
CA GLU A 78 -12.53 7.83 1.70
C GLU A 78 -12.21 7.64 0.21
N VAL A 79 -10.94 7.41 -0.15
CA VAL A 79 -10.52 7.13 -1.54
C VAL A 79 -11.23 5.89 -2.09
N ILE A 80 -11.28 4.80 -1.33
CA ILE A 80 -11.94 3.55 -1.76
C ILE A 80 -13.43 3.80 -2.06
N VAL A 81 -14.13 4.53 -1.19
CA VAL A 81 -15.57 4.81 -1.34
C VAL A 81 -15.83 5.78 -2.49
N GLN A 82 -15.09 6.89 -2.57
CA GLN A 82 -15.27 7.91 -3.60
C GLN A 82 -14.99 7.34 -5.00
N GLU A 83 -13.89 6.61 -5.16
CA GLU A 83 -13.42 6.09 -6.44
C GLU A 83 -14.04 4.71 -6.78
N ARG A 84 -14.87 4.17 -5.88
CA ARG A 84 -15.52 2.86 -6.00
C ARG A 84 -14.50 1.77 -6.31
N VAL A 85 -13.42 1.74 -5.54
CA VAL A 85 -12.40 0.69 -5.62
C VAL A 85 -12.98 -0.58 -4.99
N GLU A 86 -13.05 -1.67 -5.76
CA GLU A 86 -13.51 -2.94 -5.19
C GLU A 86 -12.34 -3.60 -4.45
N ILE A 87 -12.54 -3.80 -3.16
CA ILE A 87 -11.58 -4.45 -2.28
C ILE A 87 -12.20 -5.74 -1.75
N ARG A 88 -11.34 -6.70 -1.42
CA ARG A 88 -11.77 -7.87 -0.64
C ARG A 88 -12.05 -7.47 0.81
N GLY A 89 -11.25 -6.54 1.33
CA GLY A 89 -11.36 -6.02 2.69
C GLY A 89 -10.06 -5.39 3.16
N ILE A 90 -10.14 -4.70 4.30
CA ILE A 90 -9.00 -4.13 5.01
C ILE A 90 -8.68 -5.03 6.20
N TYR A 91 -7.40 -5.27 6.43
CA TYR A 91 -6.91 -6.14 7.49
C TYR A 91 -5.81 -5.45 8.28
N LYS A 92 -5.86 -5.59 9.60
CA LYS A 92 -4.84 -5.08 10.51
C LYS A 92 -3.99 -6.23 11.04
N GLN A 93 -2.67 -6.04 11.04
CA GLN A 93 -1.78 -7.01 11.67
C GLN A 93 -1.85 -6.87 13.20
N VAL A 94 -2.21 -7.96 13.87
CA VAL A 94 -2.27 -8.08 15.33
C VAL A 94 -1.37 -9.25 15.74
N ALA A 95 -0.19 -8.95 16.27
CA ALA A 95 0.84 -9.94 16.58
C ALA A 95 1.18 -10.84 15.37
N ASP A 96 0.79 -12.11 15.41
CA ASP A 96 1.08 -13.12 14.38
C ASP A 96 -0.07 -13.39 13.40
N HIS A 97 -1.20 -12.67 13.54
CA HIS A 97 -2.36 -12.83 12.66
C HIS A 97 -2.90 -11.51 12.11
N TYR A 98 -3.86 -11.61 11.20
CA TYR A 98 -4.56 -10.49 10.60
C TYR A 98 -6.03 -10.51 11.01
N GLU A 99 -6.54 -9.38 11.45
CA GLU A 99 -7.96 -9.18 11.78
C GLU A 99 -8.59 -8.25 10.75
N ALA A 100 -9.80 -8.58 10.28
CA ALA A 100 -10.53 -7.69 9.39
C ALA A 100 -10.94 -6.41 10.14
N VAL A 101 -10.77 -5.27 9.48
CA VAL A 101 -11.20 -3.96 9.99
C VAL A 101 -12.57 -3.67 9.40
N GLU A 102 -13.55 -3.40 10.26
CA GLU A 102 -14.85 -2.89 9.84
C GLU A 102 -14.74 -1.37 9.66
N ILE A 103 -15.05 -0.90 8.45
CA ILE A 103 -15.02 0.50 7.99
C ILE A 103 -16.39 0.90 7.43
#